data_AF-A0A7S2AE52-F1
#
_entry.id   AF-A0A7S2AE52-F1
#
_cell.length_a   1.000
_cell.length_b   1.000
_cell.length_c   1.000
_cell.angle_alpha   90.00
_cell.angle_beta   90.00
_cell.angle_gamma   90.00
#
_symmetry.space_group_name_H-M   'P 1'
#
loop_
_entity.id
_entity.type
_entity.pdbx_description
1 polymer ?
#
loop_
_entity_poly.entity_id
_entity_poly.type
_entity_poly.pdbx_seq_one_letter_code
_entity_poly.pdbx_strand_id
1 'polypeptide(L)'
;QGKVHFSVCVWNLSEYSKSSGLGDEAASLVHVYYESKDERKVLNAFASAGIDLESSEAVPVDPDSSVPHEQQIMLVKENIFLQDNYTWEEGAPLSADDLKSRFKMK
;
A
#
# COMPACT_ATOMS: atom_id res chain seq x y z
N GLN A 1 13.36 3.91 -20.22
CA GLN A 1 13.27 4.43 -18.85
C GLN A 1 14.56 4.09 -18.12
N GLY A 2 15.16 5.04 -17.40
CA GLY A 2 16.32 4.76 -16.54
C GLY A 2 15.89 4.07 -15.23
N LYS A 3 16.85 3.80 -14.35
CA LYS A 3 16.55 3.31 -12.99
C LYS A 3 15.72 4.35 -12.23
N VAL A 4 14.68 3.89 -11.54
CA VAL A 4 13.81 4.69 -10.67
C VAL A 4 14.05 4.21 -9.23
N HIS A 5 14.24 5.15 -8.30
CA HIS A 5 14.58 4.84 -6.92
C HIS A 5 13.38 5.10 -6.01
N PHE A 6 12.86 4.03 -5.41
CA PHE A 6 11.79 4.07 -4.43
C PHE A 6 11.79 2.77 -3.61
N SER A 7 11.27 2.83 -2.40
CA SER A 7 10.99 1.70 -1.52
C SER A 7 9.48 1.49 -1.42
N VAL A 8 9.05 0.28 -1.06
CA VAL A 8 7.62 -0.06 -0.95
C VAL A 8 7.36 -0.88 0.31
N CYS A 9 6.28 -0.55 1.01
CA CYS A 9 5.67 -1.41 2.02
C CYS A 9 4.30 -1.89 1.55
N VAL A 10 4.01 -3.18 1.74
CA VAL A 10 2.75 -3.82 1.32
C VAL A 10 2.11 -4.55 2.50
N TRP A 11 0.84 -4.27 2.75
CA TRP A 11 -0.02 -5.04 3.65
C TRP A 11 -1.19 -5.61 2.87
N ASN A 12 -1.32 -6.93 2.86
CA ASN A 12 -2.43 -7.57 2.16
C ASN A 12 -3.72 -7.38 2.95
N LEU A 13 -4.81 -7.04 2.26
CA LEU A 13 -6.12 -6.90 2.88
C LEU A 13 -6.86 -8.24 2.81
N SER A 14 -7.49 -8.64 3.90
CA SER A 14 -8.38 -9.80 3.90
C SER A 14 -9.60 -9.53 3.00
N GLU A 15 -10.26 -10.61 2.56
CA GLU A 15 -11.50 -10.55 1.78
C GLU A 15 -12.66 -9.85 2.51
N TYR A 16 -12.53 -9.68 3.83
CA TYR A 16 -13.48 -8.99 4.69
C TYR A 16 -13.26 -7.48 4.72
N SER A 17 -12.14 -6.97 4.20
CA SER A 17 -11.94 -5.53 4.07
C SER A 17 -12.93 -4.94 3.08
N LYS A 18 -13.45 -3.75 3.37
CA LYS A 18 -14.44 -3.08 2.51
C LYS A 18 -13.95 -2.93 1.06
N SER A 19 -12.67 -2.60 0.90
CA SER A 19 -11.97 -2.36 -0.37
C SER A 19 -11.37 -3.62 -1.02
N SER A 20 -11.47 -4.79 -0.38
CA SER A 20 -10.88 -6.04 -0.86
C SER A 20 -11.95 -7.06 -1.26
N GLY A 21 -11.59 -7.97 -2.16
CA GLY A 21 -12.42 -9.08 -2.63
C GLY A 21 -11.70 -10.42 -2.55
N LEU A 22 -12.25 -11.42 -3.26
CA LEU A 22 -11.70 -12.77 -3.33
C LEU A 22 -10.82 -12.94 -4.58
N GLY A 23 -9.76 -13.75 -4.47
CA GLY A 23 -8.92 -14.11 -5.61
C GLY A 23 -8.28 -12.89 -6.27
N ASP A 24 -8.56 -12.67 -7.54
CA ASP A 24 -8.00 -11.57 -8.33
C ASP A 24 -8.50 -10.17 -7.89
N GLU A 25 -9.58 -10.13 -7.09
CA GLU A 25 -10.12 -8.90 -6.49
C GLU A 25 -9.50 -8.60 -5.11
N ALA A 26 -8.56 -9.41 -4.62
CA ALA A 26 -7.88 -9.16 -3.36
C ALA A 26 -7.04 -7.88 -3.45
N ALA A 27 -7.22 -6.98 -2.50
CA ALA A 27 -6.53 -5.70 -2.44
C ALA A 27 -5.36 -5.72 -1.43
N SER A 28 -4.45 -4.77 -1.58
CA SER A 28 -3.39 -4.50 -0.61
C SER A 28 -3.30 -3.00 -0.34
N LEU A 29 -2.99 -2.64 0.90
CA LEU A 29 -2.53 -1.30 1.23
C LEU A 29 -1.04 -1.19 0.88
N VAL A 30 -0.68 -0.16 0.11
CA VAL A 30 0.69 0.03 -0.35
C VAL A 30 1.15 1.45 0.00
N HIS A 31 2.29 1.54 0.67
CA HIS A 31 3.01 2.80 0.84
C HIS A 31 4.24 2.82 -0.08
N VAL A 32 4.43 3.93 -0.78
CA VAL A 32 5.56 4.15 -1.70
C VAL A 32 6.40 5.28 -1.12
N TYR A 33 7.69 5.01 -0.92
CA TYR A 33 8.63 5.94 -0.31
C TYR A 33 9.70 6.31 -1.32
N TYR A 34 9.97 7.61 -1.46
CA TYR A 34 10.93 8.12 -2.42
C TYR A 34 11.52 9.45 -1.94
N GLU A 35 12.69 9.81 -2.45
CA GLU A 35 13.23 11.15 -2.26
C GLU A 35 12.58 12.13 -3.26
N SER A 36 12.42 13.39 -2.88
CA SER A 36 11.80 14.43 -3.73
C SER A 36 12.46 14.57 -5.11
N LYS A 37 13.76 14.26 -5.23
CA LYS A 37 14.48 14.28 -6.52
C LYS A 37 13.99 13.24 -7.52
N ASP A 38 13.35 12.16 -7.05
CA ASP A 38 12.88 11.03 -7.86
C ASP A 38 11.35 11.04 -8.06
N GLU A 39 10.62 11.95 -7.40
CA GLU A 39 9.14 12.04 -7.42
C GLU A 39 8.54 11.91 -8.82
N ARG A 40 8.93 12.78 -9.76
CA ARG A 40 8.39 12.74 -11.12
C ARG A 40 8.63 11.41 -11.83
N LYS A 41 9.74 10.71 -11.55
CA LYS A 41 10.00 9.39 -12.15
C LYS A 41 9.14 8.31 -11.49
N VAL A 42 8.93 8.40 -10.18
CA VAL A 42 8.06 7.48 -9.43
C VAL A 42 6.62 7.63 -9.89
N LEU A 43 6.07 8.85 -9.90
CA LEU A 43 4.71 9.12 -10.38
C LEU A 43 4.49 8.56 -11.79
N ASN A 44 5.42 8.83 -12.71
CA ASN A 44 5.34 8.28 -14.08
C ASN A 44 5.42 6.75 -14.13
N ALA A 45 6.23 6.12 -13.28
CA ALA A 45 6.37 4.67 -13.25
C ALA A 45 5.07 4.01 -12.80
N PHE A 46 4.45 4.50 -11.72
CA PHE A 46 3.18 3.99 -11.23
C PHE A 46 2.01 4.31 -12.17
N ALA A 47 1.96 5.52 -12.74
CA ALA A 47 0.95 5.87 -13.75
C ALA A 47 1.03 4.95 -14.98
N SER A 48 2.24 4.58 -15.41
CA SER A 48 2.43 3.62 -16.51
C SER A 48 1.97 2.20 -16.19
N ALA A 49 1.86 1.86 -14.90
CA ALA A 49 1.28 0.62 -14.40
C ALA A 49 -0.23 0.75 -14.08
N GLY A 50 -0.85 1.90 -14.37
CA GLY A 50 -2.26 2.16 -14.11
C GLY A 50 -2.58 2.57 -12.67
N ILE A 51 -1.57 2.92 -11.86
CA ILE A 51 -1.73 3.37 -10.47
C ILE A 51 -1.54 4.89 -10.44
N ASP A 52 -2.58 5.62 -10.08
CA ASP A 52 -2.51 7.06 -9.87
C ASP A 52 -2.07 7.36 -8.43
N LEU A 53 -0.82 7.82 -8.28
CA LEU A 53 -0.30 8.29 -7.00
C LEU A 53 -0.56 9.79 -6.79
N GLU A 54 -0.85 10.55 -7.84
CA GLU A 54 -1.06 12.01 -7.75
C GLU A 54 -2.40 12.34 -7.07
N SER A 55 -3.33 11.39 -7.02
CA SER A 55 -4.58 11.53 -6.27
C SER A 55 -4.38 11.54 -4.74
N SER A 56 -3.21 11.14 -4.25
CA SER A 56 -2.88 11.03 -2.84
C SER A 56 -1.81 12.05 -2.44
N GLU A 57 -1.96 12.65 -1.27
CA GLU A 57 -0.96 13.61 -0.76
C GLU A 57 0.33 12.89 -0.36
N ALA A 58 1.47 13.39 -0.86
CA ALA A 58 2.78 12.93 -0.43
C ALA A 58 3.13 13.53 0.93
N VAL A 59 3.34 12.67 1.93
CA VAL A 59 3.65 13.08 3.31
C VAL A 59 5.13 12.80 3.60
N PRO A 60 5.89 13.78 4.14
CA PRO A 60 7.25 13.54 4.60
C PRO A 60 7.28 12.51 5.73
N VAL A 61 8.23 11.57 5.65
CA VAL A 61 8.46 10.61 6.75
C VAL A 61 8.97 11.37 7.97
N ASP A 62 8.34 11.16 9.13
CA ASP A 62 8.77 11.73 10.40
C ASP A 62 10.03 10.99 10.89
N PRO A 63 11.17 11.70 11.10
CA PRO A 63 12.37 11.09 11.65
C PRO A 63 12.19 10.45 13.03
N ASP A 64 11.19 10.90 13.80
CA ASP A 64 10.85 10.36 15.11
C ASP A 64 9.62 9.43 15.07
N SER A 65 9.22 8.99 13.87
CA SER A 65 8.10 8.07 13.68
C SER A 65 8.25 6.82 14.56
N SER A 66 7.18 6.48 15.27
CA SER A 66 7.09 5.24 16.06
C SER A 66 6.84 4.00 15.20
N VAL A 67 6.64 4.19 13.89
CA VAL A 67 6.30 3.14 12.95
C VAL A 67 7.59 2.47 12.45
N PRO A 68 7.83 1.18 12.76
CA PRO A 68 9.14 0.55 12.51
C PRO A 68 9.57 0.53 11.04
N HIS A 69 8.62 0.34 10.11
CA HIS A 69 8.94 0.27 8.68
C HIS A 69 9.36 1.63 8.10
N GLU A 70 8.80 2.73 8.61
CA GLU A 70 9.19 4.08 8.21
C GLU A 70 10.63 4.38 8.61
N GLN A 71 10.99 4.04 9.85
CA GLN A 71 12.38 4.15 10.35
C GLN A 71 13.34 3.29 9.53
N GLN A 72 12.95 2.04 9.26
CA GLN A 72 13.77 1.14 8.47
C GLN A 72 14.02 1.68 7.07
N ILE A 73 12.98 2.15 6.38
CA ILE A 73 13.08 2.71 5.03
C ILE A 73 13.87 4.01 4.99
N MET A 74 13.70 4.87 6.00
CA MET A 74 14.42 6.14 6.08
C MET A 74 15.93 5.95 6.31
N LEU A 75 16.33 4.96 7.11
CA LEU A 75 17.71 4.77 7.53
C LEU A 75 18.52 3.80 6.65
N VAL A 76 17.86 2.93 5.89
CA VAL A 76 18.55 2.02 4.97
C VAL A 76 19.08 2.78 3.74
N LYS A 77 20.27 2.39 3.27
CA LYS A 77 20.91 3.06 2.14
C LYS A 77 20.34 2.60 0.80
N GLU A 78 19.95 1.33 0.72
CA GLU A 78 19.35 0.72 -0.45
C GLU A 78 17.82 0.85 -0.45
N ASN A 79 17.23 0.87 -1.64
CA ASN A 79 15.77 0.74 -1.75
C ASN A 79 15.35 -0.66 -1.30
N ILE A 80 14.27 -0.75 -0.52
CA ILE A 80 13.77 -2.02 0.02
C ILE A 80 12.30 -2.26 -0.33
N PHE A 81 11.95 -3.53 -0.41
CA PHE A 81 10.59 -4.01 -0.52
C PHE A 81 10.24 -4.77 0.76
N LEU A 82 9.27 -4.25 1.51
CA LEU A 82 8.75 -4.88 2.72
C LEU A 82 7.33 -5.35 2.44
N GLN A 83 7.07 -6.62 2.73
CA GLN A 83 5.74 -7.19 2.61
C GLN A 83 5.39 -7.89 3.91
N ASP A 84 4.23 -7.50 4.46
CA ASP A 84 3.66 -8.17 5.61
C ASP A 84 3.05 -9.52 5.18
N ASN A 85 3.31 -10.56 5.96
CA ASN A 85 2.85 -11.92 5.66
C ASN A 85 1.45 -12.21 6.23
N TYR A 86 0.88 -11.29 7.00
CA TYR A 86 -0.48 -11.38 7.51
C TYR A 86 -1.45 -10.63 6.59
N THR A 87 -2.74 -10.89 6.83
CA THR A 87 -3.85 -10.19 6.20
C THR A 87 -4.51 -9.26 7.20
N TRP A 88 -4.86 -8.07 6.75
CA TRP A 88 -5.37 -6.99 7.58
C TRP A 88 -6.80 -6.63 7.17
N GLU A 89 -7.58 -6.15 8.14
CA GLU A 89 -8.94 -5.66 7.89
C GLU A 89 -8.96 -4.13 7.93
N GLU A 90 -9.39 -3.53 6.83
CA GLU A 90 -9.60 -2.09 6.75
C GLU A 90 -10.90 -1.69 7.47
N GLY A 91 -10.77 -0.84 8.48
CA GLY A 91 -11.90 -0.18 9.13
C GLY A 91 -12.69 -1.09 10.08
N ALA A 92 -13.96 -0.75 10.29
CA ALA A 92 -14.84 -1.55 11.13
C ALA A 92 -15.23 -2.85 10.42
N PRO A 93 -15.46 -3.95 11.16
CA PRO A 93 -15.91 -5.21 10.57
C PRO A 93 -17.19 -5.02 9.74
N LEU A 94 -17.28 -5.74 8.63
CA LEU A 94 -18.50 -5.77 7.80
C LEU A 94 -19.68 -6.32 8.61
N SER A 95 -20.88 -5.80 8.33
CA SER A 95 -22.09 -6.32 8.95
C SER A 95 -22.41 -7.73 8.45
N ALA A 96 -23.19 -8.49 9.21
CA ALA A 96 -23.60 -9.84 8.80
C ALA A 96 -24.35 -9.85 7.47
N ASP A 97 -25.12 -8.80 7.17
CA ASP A 97 -25.86 -8.68 5.91
C ASP A 97 -24.92 -8.36 4.73
N ASP A 98 -23.90 -7.53 4.95
CA ASP A 98 -22.86 -7.25 3.96
C ASP A 98 -22.07 -8.52 3.62
N LEU A 99 -21.72 -9.31 4.64
CA LEU A 99 -21.03 -10.58 4.46
C LEU A 99 -21.89 -11.58 3.67
N LYS A 100 -23.17 -11.73 4.02
CA LYS A 100 -24.08 -12.62 3.28
C LYS A 100 -24.24 -12.23 1.82
N SER A 101 -24.42 -10.93 1.57
CA SER A 101 -24.51 -10.37 0.22
C SER A 101 -23.23 -10.62 -0.58
N ARG A 102 -22.08 -10.32 0.01
CA ARG A 102 -20.76 -10.43 -0.63
C ARG A 102 -20.37 -11.86 -0.92
N PHE A 103 -20.56 -12.78 0.03
CA PHE A 103 -20.15 -14.18 -0.11
C PHE A 103 -21.27 -15.10 -0.63
N LYS A 104 -22.42 -14.55 -1.03
CA LYS A 104 -23.60 -15.30 -1.49
C LYS A 104 -23.98 -16.44 -0.52
N MET A 105 -23.76 -16.21 0.78
CA MET A 105 -24.08 -17.19 1.82
C MET A 105 -25.59 -17.19 2.03
N LYS A 106 -26.21 -18.36 1.86
CA LYS A 106 -27.66 -18.55 2.08
C LYS A 106 -28.02 -18.45 3.56
#